data_AF-A0A7V6H1W7-F1
#
_entry.id   AF-A0A7V6H1W7-F1
#
_cell.length_a   1.000
_cell.length_b   1.000
_cell.length_c   1.000
_cell.angle_alpha   90.00
_cell.angle_beta   90.00
_cell.angle_gamma   90.00
#
_symmetry.space_group_name_H-M   'P 1'
#
loop_
_entity.id
_entity.type
_entity.pdbx_description
1 polymer ?
#
loop_
_entity_poly.entity_id
_entity_poly.type
_entity_poly.pdbx_seq_one_letter_code
_entity_poly.pdbx_strand_id
1 'polypeptide(L)'
;MKKILVLTAVIAAGLFCNCNRNPFGNHKIPFYIGTYTMSGSEGIYHAVLDTLSGEISGLRAVAHLQNPSYLAIDQVNKLLFAVSENDGTGYSLFSFRIDPKTGDLTIADSTGVGWYASCYVSVAEEGLLAVANYMSGDVAFVRYSHETGTFSSDMALFKHSGKGTDTVRQEAPHAHSAVPDPDGRFVYAADLGTDQVVVYEALADKIRPAGVIKVRPGAGPRHLDFSPDGSRMALLTELDHSIMIFKADRDSTFSIPVTSLMLEPDTTKANTSADIHYSPDGRFLYASVRGDDQVVVVRLADDKAEIVERYREGIIWPRNFAIAPSSNFLLVANRNGNNIVVLKRDIHEGTLQSTGYTVDIASPVCIKFYSLKH
;
A
#
# COMPACT_ATOMS: atom_id res chain seq x y z
N MET A 1 51.59 63.58 12.60
CA MET A 1 50.63 62.61 13.17
C MET A 1 49.62 62.25 12.09
N LYS A 2 49.77 61.10 11.44
CA LYS A 2 48.87 60.61 10.37
C LYS A 2 47.67 59.91 11.04
N LYS A 3 46.44 60.35 10.74
CA LYS A 3 45.20 59.63 11.12
C LYS A 3 44.78 58.76 9.94
N ILE A 4 44.75 57.44 10.17
CA ILE A 4 44.24 56.43 9.24
C ILE A 4 42.73 56.32 9.49
N LEU A 5 41.93 56.54 8.45
CA LEU A 5 40.49 56.33 8.45
C LEU A 5 40.24 54.88 7.98
N VAL A 6 39.79 54.01 8.89
CA VAL A 6 39.38 52.63 8.54
C VAL A 6 37.91 52.66 8.15
N LEU A 7 37.63 52.41 6.87
CA LEU A 7 36.29 52.26 6.33
C LEU A 7 35.85 50.80 6.54
N THR A 8 34.91 50.54 7.45
CA THR A 8 34.36 49.20 7.65
C THR A 8 33.19 49.01 6.69
N ALA A 9 33.37 48.17 5.66
CA ALA A 9 32.30 47.74 4.77
C ALA A 9 31.42 46.70 5.48
N VAL A 10 30.16 47.05 5.73
CA VAL A 10 29.15 46.11 6.21
C VAL A 10 28.60 45.36 4.98
N ILE A 11 29.04 44.13 4.79
CA ILE A 11 28.42 43.21 3.82
C ILE A 11 27.14 42.68 4.47
N ALA A 12 25.99 43.20 4.02
CA ALA A 12 24.70 42.61 4.34
C ALA A 12 24.57 41.28 3.58
N ALA A 13 24.92 40.18 4.24
CA ALA A 13 24.60 38.84 3.77
C ALA A 13 23.07 38.65 3.88
N GLY A 14 22.36 38.82 2.76
CA GLY A 14 20.97 38.43 2.66
C GLY A 14 20.85 36.92 2.86
N LEU A 15 20.30 36.50 4.00
CA LEU A 15 19.77 35.15 4.15
C LEU A 15 18.60 34.99 3.18
N PHE A 16 18.86 34.42 2.00
CA PHE A 16 17.81 33.78 1.22
C PHE A 16 17.40 32.53 2.00
N CYS A 17 16.37 32.68 2.83
CA CYS A 17 15.61 31.56 3.36
C CYS A 17 14.94 30.90 2.15
N ASN A 18 15.59 29.87 1.60
CA ASN A 18 15.04 29.10 0.49
C ASN A 18 13.87 28.29 1.08
N CYS A 19 12.68 28.88 1.11
CA CYS A 19 11.47 28.15 1.47
C CYS A 19 11.32 27.01 0.45
N ASN A 20 11.61 25.78 0.87
CA ASN A 20 11.31 24.56 0.13
C ASN A 20 9.84 24.60 -0.30
N ARG A 21 9.56 24.97 -1.55
CA ARG A 21 8.22 25.01 -2.13
C ARG A 21 7.94 23.66 -2.76
N ASN A 22 6.82 23.03 -2.38
CA ASN A 22 6.29 21.87 -3.06
C ASN A 22 6.16 22.19 -4.57
N PRO A 23 6.77 21.41 -5.48
CA PRO A 23 6.78 21.72 -6.90
C PRO A 23 5.38 21.63 -7.53
N PHE A 24 4.46 20.91 -6.89
CA PHE A 24 3.06 20.82 -7.31
C PHE A 24 2.19 21.96 -6.76
N GLY A 25 2.72 22.78 -5.85
CA GLY A 25 2.00 23.88 -5.20
C GLY A 25 1.55 23.58 -3.78
N ASN A 26 1.20 24.64 -3.05
CA ASN A 26 0.64 24.51 -1.71
C ASN A 26 -0.70 23.77 -1.81
N HIS A 27 -0.95 22.82 -0.91
CA HIS A 27 -2.16 21.97 -0.87
C HIS A 27 -2.29 20.91 -1.96
N LYS A 28 -1.26 20.67 -2.77
CA LYS A 28 -1.25 19.58 -3.75
C LYS A 28 -0.45 18.38 -3.25
N ILE A 29 -1.04 17.18 -3.27
CA ILE A 29 -0.33 15.94 -2.93
C ILE A 29 -0.32 15.03 -4.16
N PRO A 30 0.87 14.66 -4.66
CA PRO A 30 1.00 13.78 -5.80
C PRO A 30 0.81 12.30 -5.39
N PHE A 31 0.37 11.48 -6.33
CA PHE A 31 0.25 10.04 -6.13
C PHE A 31 0.41 9.27 -7.43
N TYR A 32 0.81 8.01 -7.28
CA TYR A 32 0.87 7.04 -8.38
C TYR A 32 -0.31 6.08 -8.32
N ILE A 33 -0.68 5.58 -9.50
CA ILE A 33 -1.77 4.64 -9.71
C ILE A 33 -1.23 3.42 -10.45
N GLY A 34 -1.36 2.25 -9.84
CA GLY A 34 -1.12 0.95 -10.47
C GLY A 34 -2.41 0.41 -11.08
N THR A 35 -2.29 -0.35 -12.17
CA THR A 35 -3.44 -0.78 -12.99
C THR A 35 -3.29 -2.23 -13.47
N TYR A 36 -4.40 -2.80 -13.96
CA TYR A 36 -4.33 -3.89 -14.93
C TYR A 36 -4.40 -3.34 -16.35
N THR A 37 -3.60 -3.89 -17.27
CA THR A 37 -3.43 -3.35 -18.63
C THR A 37 -4.30 -4.03 -19.69
N MET A 38 -5.03 -5.08 -19.33
CA MET A 38 -5.90 -5.81 -20.28
C MET A 38 -7.08 -4.97 -20.81
N SER A 39 -7.46 -3.88 -20.14
CA SER A 39 -8.63 -3.05 -20.48
C SER A 39 -8.26 -1.65 -20.97
N GLY A 40 -7.09 -1.50 -21.59
CA GLY A 40 -6.66 -0.23 -22.23
C GLY A 40 -5.83 0.70 -21.35
N SER A 41 -5.42 0.27 -20.15
CA SER A 41 -4.43 1.00 -19.36
C SER A 41 -3.03 0.83 -19.93
N GLU A 42 -2.21 1.88 -19.89
CA GLU A 42 -0.83 1.87 -20.38
C GLU A 42 0.19 1.34 -19.37
N GLY A 43 -0.17 1.31 -18.08
CA GLY A 43 0.72 0.92 -16.99
C GLY A 43 0.54 1.82 -15.76
N ILE A 44 1.61 2.47 -15.31
CA ILE A 44 1.59 3.31 -14.11
C ILE A 44 1.19 4.74 -14.50
N TYR A 45 0.27 5.33 -13.75
CA TYR A 45 -0.16 6.71 -13.91
C TYR A 45 0.26 7.56 -12.72
N HIS A 46 0.40 8.86 -12.96
CA HIS A 46 0.61 9.87 -11.94
C HIS A 46 -0.54 10.87 -11.98
N ALA A 47 -0.96 11.35 -10.81
CA ALA A 47 -1.95 12.41 -10.67
C ALA A 47 -1.69 13.22 -9.39
N VAL A 48 -2.43 14.32 -9.23
CA VAL A 48 -2.29 15.24 -8.10
C VAL A 48 -3.65 15.51 -7.48
N LEU A 49 -3.74 15.31 -6.16
CA LEU A 49 -4.92 15.63 -5.35
C LEU A 49 -4.81 17.04 -4.79
N ASP A 50 -5.86 17.84 -4.97
CA ASP A 50 -6.08 19.06 -4.20
C ASP A 50 -6.62 18.73 -2.81
N THR A 51 -5.85 19.07 -1.77
CA THR A 51 -6.20 18.76 -0.37
C THR A 51 -7.18 19.74 0.27
N LEU A 52 -7.65 20.75 -0.47
CA LEU A 52 -8.74 21.63 -0.04
C LEU A 52 -10.06 21.21 -0.70
N SER A 53 -10.07 21.01 -2.02
CA SER A 53 -11.30 20.69 -2.76
C SER A 53 -11.59 19.19 -2.89
N GLY A 54 -10.55 18.35 -2.94
CA GLY A 54 -10.65 16.94 -3.33
C GLY A 54 -10.53 16.70 -4.84
N GLU A 55 -10.29 17.74 -5.64
CA GLU A 55 -10.13 17.59 -7.09
C GLU A 55 -8.85 16.81 -7.44
N ILE A 56 -8.97 15.84 -8.35
CA ILE A 56 -7.81 15.18 -8.98
C ILE A 56 -7.51 15.86 -10.30
N SER A 57 -6.24 16.17 -10.54
CA SER A 57 -5.76 16.81 -11.76
C SER A 57 -4.45 16.19 -12.24
N GLY A 58 -4.08 16.49 -13.49
CA GLY A 58 -2.78 16.10 -14.04
C GLY A 58 -2.60 14.59 -14.24
N LEU A 59 -3.69 13.85 -14.45
CA LEU A 59 -3.64 12.42 -14.77
C LEU A 59 -2.86 12.21 -16.07
N ARG A 60 -1.83 11.37 -16.00
CA ARG A 60 -1.01 11.00 -17.16
C ARG A 60 -0.27 9.69 -16.91
N ALA A 61 -0.05 8.91 -17.96
CA ALA A 61 0.84 7.75 -17.88
C ALA A 61 2.29 8.23 -17.61
N VAL A 62 3.00 7.51 -16.75
CA VAL A 62 4.41 7.77 -16.38
C VAL A 62 5.31 6.57 -16.60
N ALA A 63 4.76 5.36 -16.76
CA ALA A 63 5.52 4.19 -17.16
C ALA A 63 4.64 3.21 -17.93
N HIS A 64 5.12 2.76 -19.09
CA HIS A 64 4.51 1.66 -19.83
C HIS A 64 4.98 0.33 -19.24
N LEU A 65 4.09 -0.36 -18.54
CA LEU A 65 4.38 -1.62 -17.87
C LEU A 65 3.13 -2.48 -17.89
N GLN A 66 3.29 -3.77 -18.15
CA GLN A 66 2.17 -4.70 -18.14
C GLN A 66 1.73 -5.00 -16.70
N ASN A 67 0.44 -4.89 -16.42
CA ASN A 67 -0.18 -5.22 -15.13
C ASN A 67 0.59 -4.75 -13.88
N PRO A 68 0.94 -3.45 -13.74
CA PRO A 68 1.61 -2.93 -12.55
C PRO A 68 0.63 -2.79 -11.39
N SER A 69 0.19 -3.93 -10.86
CA SER A 69 -1.01 -4.02 -10.02
C SER A 69 -0.79 -3.59 -8.57
N TYR A 70 0.46 -3.50 -8.13
CA TYR A 70 0.82 -3.00 -6.80
C TYR A 70 2.15 -2.24 -6.83
N LEU A 71 2.20 -1.16 -6.08
CA LEU A 71 3.33 -0.24 -6.05
C LEU A 71 3.86 -0.08 -4.63
N ALA A 72 5.14 0.22 -4.47
CA ALA A 72 5.74 0.71 -3.24
C ALA A 72 6.68 1.88 -3.54
N ILE A 73 6.91 2.73 -2.56
CA ILE A 73 7.80 3.90 -2.68
C ILE A 73 8.78 3.82 -1.51
N ASP A 74 10.06 4.09 -1.77
CA ASP A 74 11.06 4.11 -0.70
C ASP A 74 10.82 5.27 0.29
N GLN A 75 11.37 5.13 1.50
CA GLN A 75 11.13 6.09 2.58
C GLN A 75 11.59 7.53 2.24
N VAL A 76 12.53 7.66 1.31
CA VAL A 76 13.09 8.93 0.85
C VAL A 76 12.42 9.46 -0.42
N ASN A 77 11.40 8.78 -0.97
CA ASN A 77 10.64 9.16 -2.15
C ASN A 77 11.50 9.38 -3.41
N LYS A 78 12.56 8.60 -3.58
CA LYS A 78 13.46 8.61 -4.75
C LYS A 78 13.19 7.44 -5.70
N LEU A 79 12.72 6.33 -5.17
CA LEU A 79 12.48 5.12 -5.91
C LEU A 79 11.02 4.68 -5.78
N LEU A 80 10.44 4.27 -6.90
CA LEU A 80 9.18 3.55 -6.96
C LEU A 80 9.46 2.11 -7.39
N PHE A 81 8.83 1.16 -6.70
CA PHE A 81 8.85 -0.25 -7.03
C PHE A 81 7.47 -0.68 -7.52
N ALA A 82 7.43 -1.51 -8.56
CA ALA A 82 6.19 -2.05 -9.10
C ALA A 82 6.35 -3.54 -9.33
N VAL A 83 5.36 -4.33 -8.91
CA VAL A 83 5.21 -5.71 -9.40
C VAL A 83 4.55 -5.71 -10.77
N SER A 84 4.83 -6.72 -11.59
CA SER A 84 4.07 -7.02 -12.80
C SER A 84 3.33 -8.33 -12.61
N GLU A 85 2.00 -8.27 -12.47
CA GLU A 85 1.15 -9.41 -12.13
C GLU A 85 0.75 -10.19 -13.39
N ASN A 86 1.74 -10.83 -14.02
CA ASN A 86 1.56 -11.65 -15.22
C ASN A 86 1.56 -13.16 -14.91
N ASP A 87 1.06 -13.95 -15.86
CA ASP A 87 0.93 -15.40 -15.84
C ASP A 87 2.23 -16.17 -16.16
N GLY A 88 3.38 -15.50 -16.05
CA GLY A 88 4.71 -16.08 -16.11
C GLY A 88 5.46 -15.83 -17.43
N THR A 89 6.79 -15.98 -17.34
CA THR A 89 7.82 -15.53 -18.30
C THR A 89 8.07 -14.02 -18.27
N GLY A 90 9.31 -13.62 -17.94
CA GLY A 90 9.74 -12.22 -17.89
C GLY A 90 10.05 -11.69 -16.49
N TYR A 91 10.29 -10.39 -16.42
CA TYR A 91 10.52 -9.66 -15.16
C TYR A 91 9.20 -9.44 -14.43
N SER A 92 9.19 -9.62 -13.11
CA SER A 92 7.99 -9.47 -12.27
C SER A 92 8.14 -8.39 -11.19
N LEU A 93 9.34 -7.80 -11.05
CA LEU A 93 9.63 -6.67 -10.20
C LEU A 93 10.44 -5.62 -10.97
N PHE A 94 10.03 -4.36 -10.85
CA PHE A 94 10.65 -3.22 -11.51
C PHE A 94 10.95 -2.12 -10.50
N SER A 95 12.06 -1.43 -10.67
CA SER A 95 12.38 -0.20 -9.95
C SER A 95 12.43 0.98 -10.92
N PHE A 96 12.00 2.14 -10.44
CA PHE A 96 11.97 3.38 -11.19
C PHE A 96 12.57 4.50 -10.34
N ARG A 97 13.37 5.36 -10.95
CA ARG A 97 13.76 6.65 -10.36
C ARG A 97 12.62 7.63 -10.54
N ILE A 98 12.27 8.33 -9.46
CA ILE A 98 11.27 9.39 -9.46
C ILE A 98 11.97 10.73 -9.77
N ASP A 99 11.50 11.43 -10.80
CA ASP A 99 11.89 12.83 -11.02
C ASP A 99 11.25 13.71 -9.93
N PRO A 100 12.04 14.41 -9.09
CA PRO A 100 11.53 15.16 -7.96
C PRO A 100 10.88 16.51 -8.32
N LYS A 101 10.75 16.83 -9.61
CA LYS A 101 10.04 18.02 -10.11
C LYS A 101 8.75 17.65 -10.80
N THR A 102 8.74 16.57 -11.58
CA THR A 102 7.60 16.20 -12.43
C THR A 102 6.84 14.99 -11.93
N GLY A 103 7.45 14.13 -11.11
CA GLY A 103 6.93 12.82 -10.76
C GLY A 103 7.07 11.78 -11.88
N ASP A 104 7.82 12.08 -12.96
CA ASP A 104 8.10 11.11 -14.01
C ASP A 104 8.91 9.92 -13.50
N LEU A 105 8.69 8.77 -14.12
CA LEU A 105 9.38 7.53 -13.79
C LEU A 105 10.37 7.17 -14.89
N THR A 106 11.62 6.93 -14.52
CA THR A 106 12.62 6.33 -15.41
C THR A 106 12.98 4.96 -14.87
N ILE A 107 12.88 3.92 -15.70
CA ILE A 107 13.26 2.57 -15.30
C ILE A 107 14.72 2.54 -14.82
N ALA A 108 14.93 1.99 -13.63
CA ALA A 108 16.24 1.83 -13.02
C ALA A 108 16.74 0.40 -13.22
N ASP A 109 15.90 -0.58 -12.91
CA ASP A 109 16.21 -2.00 -13.07
C ASP A 109 14.93 -2.86 -13.11
N SER A 110 15.08 -4.12 -13.48
CA SER A 110 14.01 -5.11 -13.52
C SER A 110 14.55 -6.51 -13.25
N THR A 111 13.84 -7.29 -12.44
CA THR A 111 14.23 -8.67 -12.11
C THR A 111 13.01 -9.58 -11.98
N GLY A 112 13.23 -10.89 -12.09
CA GLY A 112 12.22 -11.90 -11.77
C GLY A 112 12.32 -12.29 -10.30
N VAL A 113 11.20 -12.30 -9.57
CA VAL A 113 11.19 -12.55 -8.12
C VAL A 113 10.32 -13.72 -7.71
N GLY A 114 10.39 -14.80 -8.48
CA GLY A 114 9.47 -15.93 -8.39
C GLY A 114 8.93 -16.26 -9.77
N TRP A 115 7.90 -17.11 -9.82
CA TRP A 115 7.42 -17.62 -11.10
C TRP A 115 6.15 -16.93 -11.62
N TYR A 116 5.16 -16.68 -10.75
CA TYR A 116 3.81 -16.37 -11.22
C TYR A 116 3.08 -15.33 -10.35
N ALA A 117 2.48 -14.33 -11.01
CA ALA A 117 1.58 -13.33 -10.44
C ALA A 117 2.09 -12.66 -9.14
N SER A 118 3.25 -12.00 -9.22
CA SER A 118 3.70 -11.06 -8.19
C SER A 118 2.62 -9.99 -7.99
N CYS A 119 1.99 -9.96 -6.82
CA CYS A 119 0.75 -9.21 -6.60
C CYS A 119 0.87 -8.14 -5.51
N TYR A 120 2.00 -8.10 -4.80
CA TYR A 120 2.25 -7.17 -3.72
C TYR A 120 3.76 -6.93 -3.57
N VAL A 121 4.16 -5.68 -3.34
CA VAL A 121 5.53 -5.30 -2.97
C VAL A 121 5.48 -4.29 -1.82
N SER A 122 6.41 -4.43 -0.88
CA SER A 122 6.66 -3.47 0.20
C SER A 122 8.16 -3.25 0.39
N VAL A 123 8.51 -2.12 1.01
CA VAL A 123 9.87 -1.84 1.46
C VAL A 123 9.98 -2.34 2.90
N ALA A 124 10.62 -3.51 3.08
CA ALA A 124 10.71 -4.19 4.37
C ALA A 124 11.63 -3.45 5.34
N GLU A 125 12.78 -3.01 4.84
CA GLU A 125 13.72 -2.09 5.48
C GLU A 125 14.37 -1.23 4.39
N GLU A 126 15.19 -0.25 4.79
CA GLU A 126 16.05 0.47 3.86
C GLU A 126 16.91 -0.54 3.08
N GLY A 127 16.69 -0.64 1.76
CA GLY A 127 17.48 -1.48 0.86
C GLY A 127 16.97 -2.90 0.71
N LEU A 128 15.81 -3.23 1.30
CA LEU A 128 15.18 -4.54 1.17
C LEU A 128 13.70 -4.43 0.78
N LEU A 129 13.31 -5.20 -0.22
CA LEU A 129 11.91 -5.38 -0.61
C LEU A 129 11.41 -6.74 -0.16
N ALA A 130 10.12 -6.81 0.20
CA ALA A 130 9.38 -8.06 0.29
C ALA A 130 8.32 -8.10 -0.81
N VAL A 131 8.22 -9.23 -1.52
CA VAL A 131 7.30 -9.43 -2.64
C VAL A 131 6.49 -10.70 -2.41
N ALA A 132 5.17 -10.61 -2.53
CA ALA A 132 4.27 -11.75 -2.45
C ALA A 132 3.83 -12.22 -3.85
N ASN A 133 3.99 -13.50 -4.12
CA ASN A 133 3.65 -14.13 -5.39
C ASN A 133 2.41 -15.01 -5.23
N TYR A 134 1.28 -14.55 -5.79
CA TYR A 134 -0.03 -15.14 -5.51
C TYR A 134 -0.16 -16.55 -6.08
N MET A 135 0.21 -16.75 -7.34
CA MET A 135 -0.03 -18.03 -8.01
C MET A 135 1.01 -19.10 -7.63
N SER A 136 2.24 -18.70 -7.30
CA SER A 136 3.28 -19.65 -6.88
C SER A 136 3.33 -19.89 -5.37
N GLY A 137 2.64 -19.05 -4.57
CA GLY A 137 2.50 -19.27 -3.13
C GLY A 137 3.81 -19.07 -2.38
N ASP A 138 4.58 -18.05 -2.74
CA ASP A 138 5.89 -17.79 -2.16
C ASP A 138 6.13 -16.30 -1.90
N VAL A 139 7.06 -16.01 -0.99
CA VAL A 139 7.51 -14.66 -0.65
C VAL A 139 8.98 -14.53 -0.99
N ALA A 140 9.31 -13.52 -1.79
CA ALA A 140 10.68 -13.17 -2.15
C ALA A 140 11.14 -11.94 -1.37
N PHE A 141 12.41 -11.95 -0.97
CA PHE A 141 13.10 -10.80 -0.42
C PHE A 141 14.26 -10.42 -1.33
N VAL A 142 14.28 -9.15 -1.74
CA VAL A 142 15.21 -8.65 -2.76
C VAL A 142 15.88 -7.40 -2.26
N ARG A 143 17.21 -7.43 -2.19
CA ARG A 143 17.99 -6.22 -1.87
C ARG A 143 18.08 -5.29 -3.06
N TYR A 144 18.12 -3.99 -2.82
CA TYR A 144 18.29 -2.98 -3.84
C TYR A 144 19.25 -1.87 -3.38
N SER A 145 19.86 -1.19 -4.35
CA SER A 145 20.66 0.00 -4.12
C SER A 145 19.81 1.26 -4.09
N HIS A 146 19.92 2.07 -3.05
CA HIS A 146 19.23 3.37 -2.96
C HIS A 146 19.69 4.38 -4.01
N GLU A 147 20.95 4.32 -4.42
CA GLU A 147 21.53 5.31 -5.32
C GLU A 147 21.17 5.04 -6.78
N THR A 148 21.15 3.76 -7.15
CA THR A 148 20.97 3.31 -8.54
C THR A 148 19.61 2.70 -8.80
N GLY A 149 18.92 2.19 -7.77
CA GLY A 149 17.68 1.42 -7.90
C GLY A 149 17.90 -0.03 -8.36
N THR A 150 19.14 -0.48 -8.51
CA THR A 150 19.46 -1.82 -9.04
C THR A 150 19.24 -2.90 -8.01
N PHE A 151 18.73 -4.04 -8.46
CA PHE A 151 18.48 -5.21 -7.62
C PHE A 151 19.74 -6.06 -7.44
N SER A 152 19.87 -6.64 -6.25
CA SER A 152 20.84 -7.70 -5.99
C SER A 152 20.44 -8.97 -6.74
N SER A 153 21.44 -9.70 -7.25
CA SER A 153 21.22 -11.06 -7.77
C SER A 153 20.93 -12.08 -6.66
N ASP A 154 21.34 -11.78 -5.42
CA ASP A 154 21.07 -12.61 -4.25
C ASP A 154 19.70 -12.27 -3.68
N MET A 155 18.78 -13.23 -3.77
CA MET A 155 17.38 -13.12 -3.36
C MET A 155 17.02 -14.31 -2.47
N ALA A 156 16.32 -14.04 -1.36
CA ALA A 156 15.79 -15.10 -0.52
C ALA A 156 14.35 -15.40 -0.93
N LEU A 157 14.08 -16.64 -1.35
CA LEU A 157 12.76 -17.09 -1.79
C LEU A 157 12.21 -18.15 -0.83
N PHE A 158 11.05 -17.89 -0.24
CA PHE A 158 10.41 -18.80 0.70
C PHE A 158 9.11 -19.33 0.13
N LYS A 159 9.13 -20.59 -0.32
CA LYS A 159 7.93 -21.29 -0.77
C LYS A 159 7.09 -21.72 0.42
N HIS A 160 5.82 -21.33 0.42
CA HIS A 160 4.88 -21.84 1.39
C HIS A 160 4.41 -23.24 0.98
N SER A 161 3.75 -23.93 1.91
CA SER A 161 3.21 -25.27 1.69
C SER A 161 1.92 -25.46 2.46
N GLY A 162 0.99 -26.22 1.89
CA GLY A 162 -0.30 -26.49 2.50
C GLY A 162 -1.44 -26.13 1.56
N LYS A 163 -2.65 -26.17 2.11
CA LYS A 163 -3.91 -25.84 1.44
C LYS A 163 -4.97 -25.54 2.50
N GLY A 164 -6.01 -24.82 2.12
CA GLY A 164 -7.15 -24.48 2.98
C GLY A 164 -8.35 -25.39 2.73
N THR A 165 -9.52 -24.96 3.19
CA THR A 165 -10.76 -25.73 3.05
C THR A 165 -11.55 -25.40 1.79
N ASP A 166 -11.36 -24.22 1.20
CA ASP A 166 -11.95 -23.87 -0.10
C ASP A 166 -11.22 -24.63 -1.22
N THR A 167 -11.93 -25.51 -1.92
CA THR A 167 -11.33 -26.37 -2.95
C THR A 167 -11.00 -25.66 -4.27
N VAL A 168 -11.38 -24.39 -4.42
CA VAL A 168 -11.21 -23.59 -5.64
C VAL A 168 -10.23 -22.43 -5.44
N ARG A 169 -10.20 -21.84 -4.23
CA ARG A 169 -9.39 -20.67 -3.90
C ARG A 169 -8.24 -20.97 -2.94
N GLN A 170 -8.21 -22.18 -2.37
CA GLN A 170 -7.23 -22.59 -1.38
C GLN A 170 -6.71 -24.01 -1.66
N GLU A 171 -6.62 -24.40 -2.93
CA GLU A 171 -6.08 -25.69 -3.37
C GLU A 171 -4.57 -25.82 -3.14
N ALA A 172 -3.89 -24.68 -3.07
CA ALA A 172 -2.47 -24.52 -2.86
C ALA A 172 -2.20 -23.20 -2.10
N PRO A 173 -0.95 -22.90 -1.72
CA PRO A 173 -0.60 -21.62 -1.11
C PRO A 173 -0.77 -20.45 -2.09
N HIS A 174 -1.23 -19.31 -1.57
CA HIS A 174 -1.44 -18.07 -2.30
C HIS A 174 -1.01 -16.86 -1.45
N ALA A 175 0.29 -16.57 -1.41
CA ALA A 175 0.83 -15.41 -0.72
C ALA A 175 0.28 -14.12 -1.38
N HIS A 176 -0.46 -13.32 -0.63
CA HIS A 176 -1.20 -12.18 -1.16
C HIS A 176 -0.63 -10.82 -0.71
N SER A 177 0.00 -10.74 0.46
CA SER A 177 0.72 -9.53 0.90
C SER A 177 1.89 -9.89 1.77
N ALA A 178 2.93 -9.05 1.80
CA ALA A 178 4.03 -9.13 2.75
C ALA A 178 4.28 -7.72 3.31
N VAL A 179 3.97 -7.51 4.59
CA VAL A 179 3.94 -6.18 5.19
C VAL A 179 4.91 -6.12 6.37
N PRO A 180 5.90 -5.21 6.38
CA PRO A 180 6.79 -5.02 7.52
C PRO A 180 6.05 -4.42 8.71
N ASP A 181 6.46 -4.78 9.92
CA ASP A 181 6.06 -4.06 11.12
C ASP A 181 6.70 -2.66 11.17
N PRO A 182 6.16 -1.74 11.98
CA PRO A 182 6.69 -0.38 12.09
C PRO A 182 8.15 -0.30 12.57
N ASP A 183 8.60 -1.31 13.32
CA ASP A 183 9.98 -1.41 13.80
C ASP A 183 10.94 -1.98 12.73
N GLY A 184 10.42 -2.46 11.60
CA GLY A 184 11.20 -3.04 10.48
C GLY A 184 11.90 -4.36 10.84
N ARG A 185 11.50 -5.03 11.91
CA ARG A 185 12.11 -6.27 12.39
C ARG A 185 11.47 -7.50 11.76
N PHE A 186 10.16 -7.46 11.58
CA PHE A 186 9.37 -8.58 11.11
C PHE A 186 8.59 -8.22 9.85
N VAL A 187 8.44 -9.19 8.95
CA VAL A 187 7.53 -9.10 7.80
C VAL A 187 6.44 -10.15 7.94
N TYR A 188 5.19 -9.70 7.87
CA TYR A 188 3.99 -10.52 8.02
C TYR A 188 3.42 -10.79 6.63
N ALA A 189 3.52 -12.04 6.19
CA ALA A 189 3.08 -12.48 4.89
C ALA A 189 1.74 -13.21 4.96
N ALA A 190 0.68 -12.57 4.48
CA ALA A 190 -0.65 -13.17 4.42
C ALA A 190 -0.74 -14.17 3.28
N ASP A 191 -1.10 -15.41 3.59
CA ASP A 191 -1.27 -16.48 2.64
C ASP A 191 -2.74 -16.94 2.63
N LEU A 192 -3.44 -16.49 1.59
CA LEU A 192 -4.85 -16.77 1.38
C LEU A 192 -5.09 -18.28 1.29
N GLY A 193 -4.19 -18.99 0.61
CA GLY A 193 -4.34 -20.40 0.26
C GLY A 193 -4.12 -21.37 1.43
N THR A 194 -3.47 -20.94 2.52
CA THR A 194 -3.14 -21.81 3.66
C THR A 194 -3.76 -21.39 4.99
N ASP A 195 -4.62 -20.37 4.98
CA ASP A 195 -5.25 -19.78 6.19
C ASP A 195 -4.21 -19.34 7.24
N GLN A 196 -3.11 -18.74 6.77
CA GLN A 196 -1.96 -18.39 7.61
C GLN A 196 -1.41 -17.00 7.29
N VAL A 197 -0.83 -16.37 8.30
CA VAL A 197 0.14 -15.29 8.14
C VAL A 197 1.50 -15.83 8.56
N VAL A 198 2.42 -15.98 7.59
CA VAL A 198 3.79 -16.42 7.85
C VAL A 198 4.61 -15.21 8.28
N VAL A 199 5.29 -15.31 9.41
CA VAL A 199 6.10 -14.23 9.98
C VAL A 199 7.56 -14.50 9.68
N TYR A 200 8.25 -13.53 9.09
CA TYR A 200 9.68 -13.55 8.82
C TYR A 200 10.39 -12.56 9.73
N GLU A 201 11.50 -12.95 10.33
CA GLU A 201 12.47 -11.99 10.87
C GLU A 201 13.37 -11.56 9.70
N ALA A 202 13.38 -10.27 9.40
CA ALA A 202 14.06 -9.69 8.24
C ALA A 202 15.08 -8.66 8.70
N LEU A 203 16.24 -9.13 9.18
CA LEU A 203 17.35 -8.29 9.61
C LEU A 203 18.38 -8.14 8.49
N ALA A 204 19.19 -7.09 8.55
CA ALA A 204 20.17 -6.69 7.53
C ALA A 204 21.11 -7.81 7.03
N ASP A 205 21.38 -8.86 7.83
CA ASP A 205 22.25 -9.98 7.45
C ASP A 205 21.52 -11.32 7.35
N LYS A 206 20.24 -11.39 7.75
CA LYS A 206 19.52 -12.66 7.87
C LYS A 206 18.02 -12.50 7.72
N ILE A 207 17.47 -13.25 6.77
CA ILE A 207 16.03 -13.39 6.56
C ILE A 207 15.66 -14.83 6.88
N ARG A 208 14.72 -15.04 7.81
CA ARG A 208 14.28 -16.39 8.20
C ARG A 208 12.83 -16.43 8.64
N PRO A 209 12.14 -17.57 8.47
CA PRO A 209 10.85 -17.79 9.14
C PRO A 209 11.01 -17.67 10.66
N ALA A 210 10.10 -16.94 11.29
CA ALA A 210 10.06 -16.67 12.73
C ALA A 210 8.80 -17.21 13.40
N GLY A 211 7.70 -17.37 12.66
CA GLY A 211 6.45 -17.88 13.21
C GLY A 211 5.34 -17.98 12.18
N VAL A 212 4.17 -18.42 12.65
CA VAL A 212 2.94 -18.50 11.85
C VAL A 212 1.75 -18.13 12.72
N ILE A 213 0.92 -17.21 12.25
CA ILE A 213 -0.39 -16.90 12.81
C ILE A 213 -1.42 -17.69 11.99
N LYS A 214 -2.24 -18.51 12.64
CA LYS A 214 -3.30 -19.26 11.98
C LYS A 214 -4.62 -18.52 12.12
N VAL A 215 -5.37 -18.41 11.03
CA VAL A 215 -6.76 -17.93 11.05
C VAL A 215 -7.72 -19.10 10.96
N ARG A 216 -9.03 -18.82 10.98
CA ARG A 216 -10.05 -19.86 10.84
C ARG A 216 -9.89 -20.55 9.47
N PRO A 217 -10.12 -21.88 9.38
CA PRO A 217 -10.15 -22.56 8.09
C PRO A 217 -11.18 -21.92 7.14
N GLY A 218 -10.77 -21.63 5.91
CA GLY A 218 -11.61 -21.00 4.90
C GLY A 218 -11.67 -19.48 4.98
N ALA A 219 -10.93 -18.83 5.87
CA ALA A 219 -10.96 -17.37 6.00
C ALA A 219 -10.21 -16.68 4.86
N GLY A 220 -9.04 -17.20 4.48
CA GLY A 220 -8.22 -16.66 3.39
C GLY A 220 -7.64 -15.27 3.70
N PRO A 221 -6.61 -15.16 4.56
CA PRO A 221 -5.99 -13.87 4.90
C PRO A 221 -5.41 -13.19 3.66
N ARG A 222 -5.68 -11.88 3.51
CA ARG A 222 -5.40 -11.14 2.28
C ARG A 222 -4.41 -10.01 2.45
N HIS A 223 -4.84 -8.95 3.13
CA HIS A 223 -4.04 -7.75 3.42
C HIS A 223 -4.08 -7.50 4.93
N LEU A 224 -3.04 -6.84 5.44
CA LEU A 224 -2.98 -6.37 6.82
C LEU A 224 -2.37 -4.97 6.88
N ASP A 225 -2.63 -4.27 7.96
CA ASP A 225 -2.06 -2.95 8.25
C ASP A 225 -1.76 -2.81 9.75
N PHE A 226 -0.85 -1.91 10.10
CA PHE A 226 -0.47 -1.60 11.47
C PHE A 226 -1.06 -0.27 11.91
N SER A 227 -1.43 -0.15 13.19
CA SER A 227 -1.81 1.14 13.73
C SER A 227 -0.62 2.11 13.69
N PRO A 228 -0.86 3.43 13.61
CA PRO A 228 0.22 4.42 13.48
C PRO A 228 1.28 4.38 14.60
N ASP A 229 0.91 3.90 15.79
CA ASP A 229 1.79 3.70 16.94
C ASP A 229 2.44 2.30 17.00
N GLY A 230 2.13 1.43 16.04
CA GLY A 230 2.59 0.05 15.96
C GLY A 230 2.05 -0.89 17.03
N SER A 231 1.14 -0.44 17.90
CA SER A 231 0.64 -1.27 19.00
C SER A 231 -0.38 -2.32 18.57
N ARG A 232 -0.99 -2.16 17.39
CA ARG A 232 -2.01 -3.06 16.83
C ARG A 232 -1.73 -3.42 15.39
N MET A 233 -2.17 -4.62 15.01
CA MET A 233 -2.22 -5.09 13.63
C MET A 233 -3.66 -5.46 13.30
N ALA A 234 -4.18 -5.02 12.16
CA ALA A 234 -5.47 -5.46 11.62
C ALA A 234 -5.25 -6.35 10.40
N LEU A 235 -5.81 -7.55 10.43
CA LEU A 235 -5.78 -8.51 9.33
C LEU A 235 -7.17 -8.62 8.70
N LEU A 236 -7.24 -8.43 7.39
CA LEU A 236 -8.44 -8.66 6.59
C LEU A 236 -8.37 -10.02 5.90
N THR A 237 -9.47 -10.78 5.97
CA THR A 237 -9.62 -12.07 5.30
C THR A 237 -10.59 -11.93 4.12
N GLU A 238 -10.19 -12.45 2.95
CA GLU A 238 -10.90 -12.28 1.67
C GLU A 238 -12.19 -13.07 1.61
N LEU A 239 -12.15 -14.33 2.06
CA LEU A 239 -13.14 -15.36 1.73
C LEU A 239 -14.29 -15.40 2.74
N ASP A 240 -14.00 -15.24 4.05
CA ASP A 240 -15.03 -15.20 5.10
C ASP A 240 -15.46 -13.77 5.49
N HIS A 241 -14.79 -12.75 4.94
CA HIS A 241 -15.07 -11.34 5.18
C HIS A 241 -14.90 -10.90 6.65
N SER A 242 -13.84 -11.35 7.32
CA SER A 242 -13.54 -10.93 8.69
C SER A 242 -12.41 -9.91 8.77
N ILE A 243 -12.44 -9.08 9.82
CA ILE A 243 -11.31 -8.30 10.30
C ILE A 243 -10.90 -8.87 11.65
N MET A 244 -9.62 -9.17 11.83
CA MET A 244 -9.05 -9.62 13.09
C MET A 244 -8.06 -8.56 13.59
N ILE A 245 -8.22 -8.10 14.83
CA ILE A 245 -7.34 -7.10 15.44
C ILE A 245 -6.48 -7.76 16.50
N PHE A 246 -5.18 -7.56 16.39
CA PHE A 246 -4.16 -8.08 17.28
C PHE A 246 -3.52 -6.92 18.04
N LYS A 247 -3.05 -7.19 19.25
CA LYS A 247 -2.16 -6.30 20.00
C LYS A 247 -0.76 -6.90 20.05
N ALA A 248 0.25 -6.05 20.00
CA ALA A 248 1.63 -6.46 20.17
C ALA A 248 1.81 -7.12 21.55
N ASP A 249 2.49 -8.26 21.59
CA ASP A 249 2.92 -8.90 22.83
C ASP A 249 4.23 -8.28 23.35
N ARG A 250 4.83 -8.89 24.39
CA ARG A 250 6.04 -8.37 25.03
C ARG A 250 7.26 -8.31 24.10
N ASP A 251 7.28 -9.11 23.04
CA ASP A 251 8.39 -9.20 22.10
C ASP A 251 8.09 -8.44 20.79
N SER A 252 7.06 -7.58 20.80
CA SER A 252 6.52 -6.86 19.64
C SER A 252 6.00 -7.79 18.54
N THR A 253 5.54 -8.99 18.89
CA THR A 253 4.92 -9.90 17.93
C THR A 253 3.40 -9.92 18.06
N PHE A 254 2.71 -10.31 17.00
CA PHE A 254 1.25 -10.42 16.97
C PHE A 254 0.89 -11.90 16.82
N SER A 255 0.16 -12.46 17.79
CA SER A 255 -0.10 -13.90 17.82
C SER A 255 -1.57 -14.25 18.00
N ILE A 256 -2.28 -13.56 18.90
CA ILE A 256 -3.69 -13.83 19.21
C ILE A 256 -4.51 -12.56 18.99
N PRO A 257 -5.64 -12.64 18.26
CA PRO A 257 -6.51 -11.49 18.08
C PRO A 257 -7.22 -11.14 19.39
N VAL A 258 -7.26 -9.86 19.73
CA VAL A 258 -8.05 -9.32 20.85
C VAL A 258 -9.51 -9.08 20.46
N THR A 259 -9.78 -8.90 19.15
CA THR A 259 -11.12 -8.74 18.62
C THR A 259 -11.22 -9.32 17.21
N SER A 260 -12.41 -9.75 16.83
CA SER A 260 -12.74 -10.16 15.46
C SER A 260 -14.12 -9.65 15.10
N LEU A 261 -14.25 -9.07 13.90
CA LEU A 261 -15.45 -8.44 13.39
C LEU A 261 -15.78 -9.02 12.01
N MET A 262 -17.02 -9.45 11.81
CA MET A 262 -17.49 -9.88 10.49
C MET A 262 -18.01 -8.68 9.71
N LEU A 263 -17.62 -8.56 8.43
CA LEU A 263 -18.06 -7.49 7.54
C LEU A 263 -19.43 -7.75 6.91
N GLU A 264 -19.99 -8.96 7.01
CA GLU A 264 -21.37 -9.30 6.63
C GLU A 264 -21.87 -8.65 5.31
N PRO A 265 -21.19 -8.87 4.17
CA PRO A 265 -21.70 -8.37 2.89
C PRO A 265 -22.94 -9.15 2.43
N ASP A 266 -23.66 -8.60 1.45
CA ASP A 266 -24.85 -9.23 0.86
C ASP A 266 -24.55 -10.63 0.31
N THR A 267 -25.05 -11.67 0.98
CA THR A 267 -24.78 -13.08 0.66
C THR A 267 -25.35 -13.54 -0.68
N THR A 268 -26.16 -12.73 -1.37
CA THR A 268 -26.65 -13.05 -2.71
C THR A 268 -25.64 -12.77 -3.83
N LYS A 269 -24.53 -12.09 -3.49
CA LYS A 269 -23.46 -11.72 -4.43
C LYS A 269 -22.19 -12.52 -4.17
N ALA A 270 -21.38 -12.67 -5.22
CA ALA A 270 -20.03 -13.21 -5.09
C ALA A 270 -19.11 -12.12 -4.50
N ASN A 271 -18.98 -12.12 -3.18
CA ASN A 271 -18.19 -11.12 -2.48
C ASN A 271 -16.75 -11.57 -2.28
N THR A 272 -15.82 -10.60 -2.28
CA THR A 272 -14.44 -10.82 -1.84
C THR A 272 -13.91 -9.55 -1.19
N SER A 273 -13.47 -9.64 0.08
CA SER A 273 -12.84 -8.48 0.74
C SER A 273 -11.51 -8.17 0.07
N ALA A 274 -11.05 -6.92 0.09
CA ALA A 274 -9.85 -6.51 -0.62
C ALA A 274 -8.86 -5.78 0.28
N ASP A 275 -9.07 -4.50 0.53
CA ASP A 275 -8.04 -3.66 1.14
C ASP A 275 -8.43 -3.22 2.54
N ILE A 276 -7.43 -2.95 3.38
CA ILE A 276 -7.63 -2.49 4.76
C ILE A 276 -6.58 -1.45 5.11
N HIS A 277 -6.99 -0.35 5.74
CA HIS A 277 -6.09 0.70 6.22
C HIS A 277 -6.58 1.30 7.53
N TYR A 278 -5.66 1.56 8.44
CA TYR A 278 -5.91 2.43 9.59
C TYR A 278 -6.01 3.89 9.14
N SER A 279 -6.90 4.62 9.79
CA SER A 279 -6.81 6.09 9.83
C SER A 279 -5.48 6.53 10.47
N PRO A 280 -4.93 7.69 10.08
CA PRO A 280 -3.68 8.21 10.65
C PRO A 280 -3.69 8.49 12.16
N ASP A 281 -4.86 8.57 12.79
CA ASP A 281 -5.00 8.68 14.25
C ASP A 281 -5.26 7.33 14.95
N GLY A 282 -5.35 6.23 14.17
CA GLY A 282 -5.60 4.88 14.65
C GLY A 282 -6.99 4.63 15.23
N ARG A 283 -7.93 5.58 15.14
CA ARG A 283 -9.28 5.43 15.73
C ARG A 283 -10.26 4.68 14.84
N PHE A 284 -9.99 4.65 13.55
CA PHE A 284 -10.82 3.99 12.54
C PHE A 284 -10.01 3.03 11.68
N LEU A 285 -10.66 1.96 11.26
CA LEU A 285 -10.25 1.08 10.17
C LEU A 285 -11.22 1.26 9.00
N TYR A 286 -10.69 1.21 7.79
CA TYR A 286 -11.46 1.18 6.56
C TYR A 286 -11.20 -0.17 5.89
N ALA A 287 -12.23 -0.82 5.37
CA ALA A 287 -12.07 -2.04 4.60
C ALA A 287 -12.91 -2.01 3.33
N SER A 288 -12.36 -2.45 2.21
CA SER A 288 -13.13 -2.55 0.97
C SER A 288 -13.64 -3.97 0.72
N VAL A 289 -14.88 -4.06 0.23
CA VAL A 289 -15.50 -5.32 -0.17
C VAL A 289 -15.97 -5.21 -1.62
N ARG A 290 -15.48 -6.12 -2.46
CA ARG A 290 -15.88 -6.26 -3.87
C ARG A 290 -17.11 -7.15 -3.98
N GLY A 291 -17.94 -6.92 -4.99
CA GLY A 291 -19.20 -7.65 -5.20
C GLY A 291 -20.36 -6.88 -4.59
N ASP A 292 -20.39 -6.75 -3.26
CA ASP A 292 -21.31 -5.83 -2.58
C ASP A 292 -20.87 -4.36 -2.65
N ASP A 293 -19.68 -4.12 -3.22
CA ASP A 293 -19.15 -2.83 -3.67
C ASP A 293 -19.31 -1.72 -2.63
N GLN A 294 -18.55 -1.85 -1.54
CA GLN A 294 -18.60 -0.94 -0.41
C GLN A 294 -17.22 -0.66 0.20
N VAL A 295 -17.11 0.49 0.85
CA VAL A 295 -16.09 0.77 1.87
C VAL A 295 -16.77 0.75 3.23
N VAL A 296 -16.33 -0.17 4.09
CA VAL A 296 -16.83 -0.31 5.46
C VAL A 296 -15.95 0.49 6.40
N VAL A 297 -16.56 1.35 7.22
CA VAL A 297 -15.88 2.13 8.25
C VAL A 297 -16.10 1.47 9.60
N VAL A 298 -15.01 1.18 10.29
CA VAL A 298 -15.01 0.51 11.58
C VAL A 298 -14.37 1.43 12.60
N ARG A 299 -15.09 1.77 13.68
CA ARG A 299 -14.55 2.50 14.83
C ARG A 299 -13.89 1.53 15.79
N LEU A 300 -12.74 1.94 16.32
CA LEU A 300 -11.99 1.21 17.32
C LEU A 300 -12.09 1.92 18.67
N ALA A 301 -12.50 1.18 19.69
CA ALA A 301 -12.52 1.65 21.06
C ALA A 301 -12.04 0.50 21.98
N ASP A 302 -10.90 0.70 22.64
CA ASP A 302 -10.23 -0.33 23.44
C ASP A 302 -9.99 -1.63 22.65
N ASP A 303 -10.58 -2.74 23.10
CA ASP A 303 -10.56 -4.07 22.47
C ASP A 303 -11.83 -4.35 21.63
N LYS A 304 -12.59 -3.32 21.29
CA LYS A 304 -13.83 -3.43 20.51
C LYS A 304 -13.68 -2.79 19.13
N ALA A 305 -14.34 -3.40 18.17
CA ALA A 305 -14.52 -2.89 16.81
C ALA A 305 -16.01 -2.85 16.48
N GLU A 306 -16.46 -1.72 15.93
CA GLU A 306 -17.86 -1.49 15.58
C GLU A 306 -17.96 -0.91 14.17
N ILE A 307 -18.82 -1.50 13.34
CA ILE A 307 -19.13 -0.93 12.01
C ILE A 307 -19.99 0.32 12.23
N VAL A 308 -19.48 1.47 11.84
CA VAL A 308 -20.19 2.75 11.94
C VAL A 308 -20.76 3.21 10.60
N GLU A 309 -20.26 2.69 9.49
CA GLU A 309 -20.77 3.01 8.16
C GLU A 309 -20.46 1.92 7.12
N ARG A 310 -21.34 1.83 6.12
CA ARG A 310 -21.14 1.07 4.88
C ARG A 310 -21.40 1.97 3.67
N TYR A 311 -20.35 2.60 3.17
CA TYR A 311 -20.45 3.56 2.08
C TYR A 311 -20.44 2.85 0.72
N ARG A 312 -21.40 3.15 -0.16
CA ARG A 312 -21.61 2.45 -1.46
C ARG A 312 -21.71 3.37 -2.68
N GLU A 313 -22.01 4.66 -2.49
CA GLU A 313 -22.28 5.56 -3.61
C GLU A 313 -21.04 5.72 -4.49
N GLY A 314 -21.14 5.37 -5.78
CA GLY A 314 -20.05 5.46 -6.74
C GLY A 314 -18.95 4.41 -6.57
N ILE A 315 -19.14 3.41 -5.70
CA ILE A 315 -18.19 2.31 -5.48
C ILE A 315 -18.50 1.16 -6.42
N ILE A 316 -17.50 0.67 -7.15
CA ILE A 316 -17.65 -0.45 -8.11
C ILE A 316 -16.38 -1.29 -8.10
N TRP A 317 -16.45 -2.50 -7.54
CA TRP A 317 -15.32 -3.42 -7.39
C TRP A 317 -14.04 -2.77 -6.79
N PRO A 318 -14.11 -2.22 -5.55
CA PRO A 318 -13.04 -1.44 -4.95
C PRO A 318 -11.86 -2.33 -4.52
N ARG A 319 -10.89 -2.55 -5.42
CA ARG A 319 -9.74 -3.44 -5.15
C ARG A 319 -8.70 -2.81 -4.22
N ASN A 320 -8.60 -1.49 -4.21
CA ASN A 320 -7.68 -0.75 -3.35
C ASN A 320 -8.25 0.64 -3.05
N PHE A 321 -7.84 1.20 -1.93
CA PHE A 321 -8.06 2.61 -1.65
C PHE A 321 -6.84 3.16 -0.90
N ALA A 322 -6.76 4.48 -0.80
CA ALA A 322 -5.73 5.14 -0.01
C ALA A 322 -6.31 6.34 0.73
N ILE A 323 -5.87 6.49 1.97
CA ILE A 323 -6.15 7.67 2.77
C ILE A 323 -5.12 8.75 2.43
N ALA A 324 -5.57 9.93 2.04
CA ALA A 324 -4.68 11.04 1.76
C ALA A 324 -3.91 11.46 3.02
N PRO A 325 -2.62 11.85 2.93
CA PRO A 325 -1.83 12.29 4.08
C PRO A 325 -2.43 13.47 4.85
N SER A 326 -3.24 14.31 4.18
CA SER A 326 -3.99 15.40 4.82
C SER A 326 -5.09 14.92 5.77
N SER A 327 -5.40 13.62 5.78
CA SER A 327 -6.49 13.03 6.55
C SER A 327 -7.91 13.47 6.18
N ASN A 328 -8.10 14.31 5.16
CA ASN A 328 -9.43 14.80 4.82
C ASN A 328 -10.11 14.01 3.70
N PHE A 329 -9.35 13.19 2.96
CA PHE A 329 -9.84 12.47 1.79
C PHE A 329 -9.43 11.01 1.80
N LEU A 330 -10.27 10.18 1.19
CA LEU A 330 -10.04 8.78 0.89
C LEU A 330 -10.33 8.57 -0.60
N LEU A 331 -9.35 8.04 -1.33
CA LEU A 331 -9.48 7.77 -2.77
C LEU A 331 -9.70 6.28 -2.97
N VAL A 332 -10.76 5.91 -3.69
CA VAL A 332 -11.09 4.50 -3.96
C VAL A 332 -10.81 4.17 -5.42
N ALA A 333 -9.96 3.16 -5.66
CA ALA A 333 -9.70 2.62 -6.98
C ALA A 333 -10.76 1.56 -7.34
N ASN A 334 -11.73 1.96 -8.14
CA ASN A 334 -12.79 1.09 -8.65
C ASN A 334 -12.30 0.37 -9.90
N ARG A 335 -11.79 -0.86 -9.73
CA ARG A 335 -11.22 -1.62 -10.84
C ARG A 335 -12.22 -1.77 -11.99
N ASN A 336 -13.41 -2.28 -11.70
CA ASN A 336 -14.41 -2.54 -12.75
C ASN A 336 -15.20 -1.28 -13.11
N GLY A 337 -15.22 -0.28 -12.22
CA GLY A 337 -15.78 1.05 -12.53
C GLY A 337 -14.92 1.88 -13.48
N ASN A 338 -13.64 1.50 -13.68
CA ASN A 338 -12.67 2.25 -14.49
C ASN A 338 -12.54 3.72 -14.06
N ASN A 339 -12.55 3.96 -12.75
CA ASN A 339 -12.35 5.28 -12.20
C ASN A 339 -11.72 5.24 -10.80
N ILE A 340 -11.21 6.39 -10.36
CA ILE A 340 -10.95 6.66 -8.95
C ILE A 340 -11.97 7.69 -8.47
N VAL A 341 -12.67 7.38 -7.39
CA VAL A 341 -13.58 8.33 -6.72
C VAL A 341 -12.94 8.93 -5.48
N VAL A 342 -13.24 10.21 -5.23
CA VAL A 342 -12.72 10.93 -4.05
C VAL A 342 -13.84 11.11 -3.04
N LEU A 343 -13.61 10.57 -1.84
CA LEU A 343 -14.51 10.70 -0.70
C LEU A 343 -13.91 11.65 0.32
N LYS A 344 -14.73 12.55 0.86
CA LYS A 344 -14.38 13.36 2.03
C LYS A 344 -14.55 12.51 3.27
N ARG A 345 -13.56 12.54 4.15
CA ARG A 345 -13.58 11.84 5.44
C ARG A 345 -13.91 12.81 6.56
N ASP A 346 -14.88 12.46 7.39
CA ASP A 346 -15.02 13.09 8.70
C ASP A 346 -13.94 12.55 9.62
N ILE A 347 -13.00 13.39 10.07
CA ILE A 347 -11.89 12.94 10.91
C ILE A 347 -12.34 12.58 12.32
N HIS A 348 -13.49 13.06 12.79
CA HIS A 348 -13.99 12.81 14.14
C HIS A 348 -14.85 11.56 14.20
N GLU A 349 -15.72 11.37 13.20
CA GLU A 349 -16.67 10.26 13.11
C GLU A 349 -16.21 9.11 12.21
N GLY A 350 -15.18 9.34 11.39
CA GLY A 350 -14.64 8.38 10.43
C GLY A 350 -15.47 8.21 9.16
N THR A 351 -16.69 8.74 9.12
CA THR A 351 -17.65 8.56 8.02
C THR A 351 -17.19 9.21 6.71
N LEU A 352 -17.76 8.75 5.60
CA LEU A 352 -17.41 9.11 4.24
C LEU A 352 -18.55 9.84 3.54
N GLN A 353 -18.21 10.84 2.74
CA GLN A 353 -19.17 11.58 1.92
C GLN A 353 -18.60 11.78 0.51
N SER A 354 -19.47 11.67 -0.49
CA SER A 354 -19.09 11.98 -1.88
C SER A 354 -18.61 13.43 -1.98
N THR A 355 -17.49 13.64 -2.68
CA THR A 355 -17.07 14.99 -3.09
C THR A 355 -17.63 15.36 -4.47
N GLY A 356 -18.16 14.39 -5.22
CA GLY A 356 -18.48 14.52 -6.64
C GLY A 356 -17.26 14.44 -7.57
N TYR A 357 -16.02 14.47 -7.07
CA TYR A 357 -14.83 14.32 -7.90
C TYR A 357 -14.53 12.86 -8.21
N THR A 358 -14.32 12.59 -9.49
CA THR A 358 -13.91 11.30 -10.05
C THR A 358 -12.86 11.55 -11.13
N VAL A 359 -12.00 10.57 -11.37
CA VAL A 359 -11.10 10.55 -12.53
C VAL A 359 -11.23 9.21 -13.24
N ASP A 360 -11.47 9.25 -14.54
CA ASP A 360 -11.59 8.05 -15.38
C ASP A 360 -10.19 7.49 -15.65
N ILE A 361 -10.02 6.20 -15.40
CA ILE A 361 -8.78 5.46 -15.63
C ILE A 361 -9.10 3.97 -15.74
N ALA A 362 -8.54 3.29 -16.73
CA ALA A 362 -8.80 1.86 -16.92
C ALA A 362 -8.22 1.01 -15.77
N SER A 363 -9.06 0.17 -15.16
CA SER A 363 -8.70 -0.82 -14.14
C SER A 363 -7.69 -0.36 -13.06
N PRO A 364 -7.94 0.72 -12.31
CA PRO A 364 -7.05 1.14 -11.23
C PRO A 364 -7.14 0.15 -10.07
N VAL A 365 -5.99 -0.23 -9.50
CA VAL A 365 -5.90 -1.28 -8.46
C VAL A 365 -4.87 -1.01 -7.37
N CYS A 366 -4.11 0.08 -7.45
CA CYS A 366 -3.20 0.51 -6.37
C CYS A 366 -3.07 2.04 -6.39
N ILE A 367 -3.12 2.70 -5.24
CA ILE A 367 -2.88 4.13 -5.06
C ILE A 367 -1.75 4.30 -4.04
N LYS A 368 -0.70 5.05 -4.39
CA LYS A 368 0.39 5.40 -3.47
C LYS A 368 0.67 6.88 -3.51
N PHE A 369 0.35 7.56 -2.42
CA PHE A 369 0.78 8.94 -2.18
C PHE A 369 2.27 9.00 -1.90
N TYR A 370 2.90 10.11 -2.27
CA TYR A 370 4.29 10.38 -1.91
C TYR A 370 4.48 11.87 -1.61
N SER A 371 5.58 12.18 -0.94
CA SER A 371 5.97 13.55 -0.66
C SER A 371 7.41 13.75 -1.10
N LEU A 372 7.61 14.65 -2.05
CA LEU A 372 8.95 15.02 -2.46
C LEU A 372 9.55 15.91 -1.38
N LYS A 373 10.40 15.32 -0.53
CA LYS A 373 11.29 16.09 0.34
C LYS A 373 12.44 16.59 -0.54
N HIS A 374 12.59 17.91 -0.63
CA HIS A 374 13.71 18.56 -1.30
C HIS A 374 14.96 18.58 -0.42
#